data_AF-X1PX10-F1
#
_entry.id   AF-X1PX10-F1
#
_cell.length_a   1.000
_cell.length_b   1.000
_cell.length_c   1.000
_cell.angle_alpha   90.00
_cell.angle_beta   90.00
_cell.angle_gamma   90.00
#
_symmetry.space_group_name_H-M   'P 1'
#
loop_
_entity.id
_entity.type
_entity.pdbx_description
1 polymer ?
#
loop_
_entity_poly.entity_id
_entity_poly.type
_entity_poly.pdbx_seq_one_letter_code
_entity_poly.pdbx_strand_id
1 'polypeptide(L)'
;VIHYDYTQESKRKFSWVRYVTRSTFKHIEWDKPLASALYGFHNGCFAGTWNDPPKWRLTGTDKKYNALLKVKEGIHPVSGKPLVWSKPLIPWALVQTLTLTSLGAWCYSYTAPRAPPLPPLDLSNLTELPDGDYRKHPNAVRRSIERAGERVSFQDDCESYS
;
A
#
# COMPACT_ATOMS: atom_id res chain seq x y z
N VAL A 1 -0.30 -19.65 37.00
CA VAL A 1 0.86 -18.85 37.47
C VAL A 1 2.02 -19.13 36.52
N ILE A 2 2.56 -18.11 35.85
CA ILE A 2 3.78 -18.25 35.03
C ILE A 2 4.95 -17.99 35.97
N HIS A 3 5.82 -18.98 36.17
CA HIS A 3 6.99 -18.88 37.03
C HIS A 3 8.16 -18.30 36.20
N TYR A 4 8.62 -17.09 36.54
CA TYR A 4 9.76 -16.40 35.91
C TYR A 4 11.07 -16.67 36.66
N ASP A 5 11.31 -17.90 37.08
CA ASP A 5 12.58 -18.24 37.71
C ASP A 5 13.67 -18.30 36.65
N TYR A 6 14.92 -17.97 36.98
CA TYR A 6 16.06 -18.17 36.10
C TYR A 6 16.65 -19.57 36.36
N THR A 7 16.89 -20.36 35.30
CA THR A 7 17.47 -21.71 35.42
C THR A 7 18.81 -21.78 34.69
N GLN A 8 19.78 -22.52 35.24
CA GLN A 8 21.04 -22.82 34.55
C GLN A 8 20.98 -24.12 33.73
N GLU A 9 19.96 -24.94 33.95
CA GLU A 9 19.78 -26.23 33.28
C GLU A 9 19.40 -26.04 31.81
N SER A 10 20.21 -26.58 30.89
CA SER A 10 20.07 -26.44 29.44
C SER A 10 18.72 -26.96 28.91
N LYS A 11 18.18 -28.05 29.48
CA LYS A 11 16.87 -28.61 29.11
C LYS A 11 15.71 -27.65 29.41
N ARG A 12 15.74 -27.00 30.58
CA ARG A 12 14.69 -26.03 30.97
C ARG A 12 14.78 -24.75 30.15
N LYS A 13 15.99 -24.25 29.88
CA LYS A 13 16.22 -23.12 28.96
C LYS A 13 15.61 -23.39 27.58
N PHE A 14 15.83 -24.57 27.02
CA PHE A 14 15.25 -24.95 25.72
C PHE A 14 13.72 -25.05 25.76
N SER A 15 13.15 -25.61 26.83
CA SER A 15 11.69 -25.66 27.00
C SER A 15 11.07 -24.26 27.06
N TRP A 16 11.71 -23.32 27.75
CA TRP A 16 11.27 -21.92 27.80
C TRP A 16 11.42 -21.20 26.47
N VAL A 17 12.57 -21.34 25.80
CA VAL A 17 12.75 -20.78 24.45
C VAL A 17 11.67 -21.34 23.53
N ARG A 18 11.45 -22.66 23.51
CA ARG A 18 10.40 -23.31 22.72
C ARG A 18 9.00 -22.81 23.06
N TYR A 19 8.72 -22.53 24.34
CA TYR A 19 7.46 -21.97 24.81
C TYR A 19 7.26 -20.52 24.33
N VAL A 20 8.28 -19.67 24.49
CA VAL A 20 8.26 -18.26 24.06
C VAL A 20 8.21 -18.14 22.53
N THR A 21 8.91 -19.02 21.81
CA THR A 21 8.94 -19.01 20.35
C THR A 21 7.74 -19.73 19.72
N ARG A 22 7.00 -20.56 20.46
CA ARG A 22 5.71 -21.11 20.00
C ARG A 22 4.65 -20.03 20.12
N SER A 23 4.03 -19.69 19.00
CA SER A 23 2.77 -18.94 18.99
C SER A 23 1.68 -19.78 19.67
N THR A 24 1.41 -19.52 20.96
CA THR A 24 0.29 -20.16 21.67
C THR A 24 -0.99 -19.39 21.42
N PHE A 25 -1.60 -19.57 20.26
CA PHE A 25 -2.98 -19.12 20.03
C PHE A 25 -3.93 -20.14 20.66
N LYS A 26 -4.47 -19.84 21.86
CA LYS A 26 -5.30 -20.80 22.63
C LYS A 26 -6.78 -20.75 22.27
N HIS A 27 -7.25 -19.62 21.71
CA HIS A 27 -8.67 -19.38 21.44
C HIS A 27 -8.91 -19.23 19.94
N ILE A 28 -9.08 -20.37 19.25
CA ILE A 28 -9.33 -20.42 17.81
C ILE A 28 -10.54 -19.59 17.36
N GLU A 29 -11.51 -19.39 18.27
CA GLU A 29 -12.75 -18.64 18.03
C GLU A 29 -12.52 -17.15 17.75
N TRP A 30 -11.41 -16.59 18.23
CA TRP A 30 -11.11 -15.17 18.06
C TRP A 30 -10.69 -14.82 16.63
N ASP A 31 -9.96 -15.72 15.96
CA ASP A 31 -9.49 -15.52 14.59
C ASP A 31 -9.06 -16.88 13.99
N LYS A 32 -10.00 -17.56 13.33
CA LYS A 32 -9.77 -18.86 12.69
C LYS A 32 -8.68 -18.80 11.59
N PRO A 33 -8.70 -17.82 10.66
CA PRO A 33 -7.63 -17.66 9.68
C PRO A 33 -6.23 -17.53 10.30
N LEU A 34 -6.07 -16.68 11.32
CA LEU A 34 -4.80 -16.48 12.01
C LEU A 34 -4.38 -17.73 12.79
N ALA A 35 -5.30 -18.38 13.50
CA ALA A 35 -5.04 -19.63 14.21
C ALA A 35 -4.51 -20.72 13.29
N SER A 36 -5.12 -20.86 12.10
CA SER A 36 -4.70 -21.80 11.06
C SER A 36 -3.31 -21.47 10.53
N ALA A 37 -3.02 -20.19 10.28
CA ALA A 37 -1.71 -19.73 9.81
C ALA A 37 -0.60 -19.92 10.87
N LEU A 38 -0.93 -19.84 12.15
CA LEU A 38 -0.01 -20.05 13.27
C LEU A 38 0.14 -21.53 13.66
N TYR A 39 -0.78 -22.40 13.23
CA TYR A 39 -0.75 -23.81 13.55
C TYR A 39 0.44 -24.49 12.85
N GLY A 40 1.41 -24.95 13.65
CA GLY A 40 2.66 -25.50 13.12
C GLY A 40 3.64 -24.45 12.59
N PHE A 41 3.34 -23.16 12.74
CA PHE A 41 4.28 -22.09 12.42
C PHE A 41 5.41 -22.08 13.44
N HIS A 42 6.63 -22.32 12.96
CA HIS A 42 7.84 -22.22 13.75
C HIS A 42 8.49 -20.89 13.43
N ASN A 43 8.58 -19.97 14.41
CA ASN A 43 9.24 -18.67 14.25
C ASN A 43 10.73 -18.77 13.86
N GLY A 44 11.32 -19.96 13.96
CA GLY A 44 12.63 -20.30 13.41
C GLY A 44 12.68 -21.78 13.05
N CYS A 45 13.15 -22.09 11.85
CA CYS A 45 13.50 -23.45 11.45
C CYS A 45 14.85 -23.80 12.10
N PHE A 46 14.83 -24.57 13.18
CA PHE A 46 16.07 -25.15 13.73
C PHE A 46 16.29 -26.52 13.09
N ALA A 47 17.21 -26.60 12.13
CA ALA A 47 17.68 -27.86 11.55
C ALA A 47 19.18 -27.98 11.82
N GLY A 48 19.55 -28.90 12.72
CA GLY A 48 20.95 -29.15 13.09
C GLY A 48 21.08 -30.06 14.31
N THR A 49 22.21 -30.73 14.40
CA THR A 49 22.66 -31.51 15.57
C THR A 49 23.40 -30.60 16.56
N TRP A 50 23.50 -31.00 17.83
CA TRP A 50 24.08 -30.18 18.92
C TRP A 50 25.50 -29.66 18.64
N ASN A 51 26.29 -30.39 17.84
CA ASN A 51 27.67 -30.04 17.51
C ASN A 51 27.79 -29.15 16.27
N ASP A 52 26.69 -28.88 15.56
CA ASP A 52 26.74 -28.06 14.36
C ASP A 52 26.84 -26.58 14.73
N PRO A 53 27.65 -25.78 14.01
CA PRO A 53 27.66 -24.34 14.18
C PRO A 53 26.26 -23.77 13.91
N PRO A 54 25.82 -22.73 14.63
CA PRO A 54 24.47 -22.19 14.52
C PRO A 54 24.20 -21.74 13.08
N LYS A 55 23.44 -22.55 12.35
CA LYS A 55 23.16 -22.35 10.93
C LYS A 55 21.88 -21.54 10.79
N TRP A 56 21.95 -20.24 11.11
CA TRP A 56 20.89 -19.30 10.76
C TRP A 56 20.93 -19.09 9.25
N ARG A 57 20.24 -19.95 8.51
CA ARG A 57 20.07 -19.80 7.06
C ARG A 57 18.59 -19.75 6.76
N LEU A 58 18.17 -18.66 6.15
CA LEU A 58 16.87 -18.57 5.49
C LEU A 58 16.90 -19.59 4.34
N THR A 59 16.30 -20.76 4.55
CA THR A 59 16.13 -21.79 3.51
C THR A 59 15.18 -21.27 2.42
N GLY A 60 15.10 -21.92 1.25
CA GLY A 60 14.48 -21.37 0.03
C GLY A 60 13.17 -20.59 0.18
N THR A 61 12.27 -21.04 1.07
CA THR A 61 10.97 -20.41 1.39
C THR A 61 11.09 -19.08 2.17
N ASP A 62 12.18 -18.92 2.91
CA ASP A 62 12.44 -17.79 3.80
C ASP A 62 13.11 -16.61 3.08
N LYS A 63 13.44 -16.77 1.79
CA LYS A 63 13.99 -15.69 0.94
C LYS A 63 13.12 -14.42 0.93
N LYS A 64 11.82 -14.55 1.18
CA LYS A 64 10.89 -13.42 1.32
C LYS A 64 11.31 -12.44 2.42
N TYR A 65 12.01 -12.90 3.46
CA TYR A 65 12.48 -12.06 4.56
C TYR A 65 13.76 -11.27 4.24
N ASN A 66 14.45 -11.55 3.13
CA ASN A 66 15.63 -10.78 2.72
C ASN A 66 15.31 -9.29 2.50
N ALA A 67 14.08 -8.99 2.06
CA ALA A 67 13.61 -7.62 1.95
C ALA A 67 13.54 -6.91 3.32
N LEU A 68 13.09 -7.62 4.36
CA LEU A 68 13.03 -7.07 5.72
C LEU A 68 14.42 -6.87 6.32
N LEU A 69 15.38 -7.74 5.98
CA LEU A 69 16.76 -7.61 6.43
C LEU A 69 17.39 -6.30 5.91
N LYS A 70 17.20 -5.98 4.63
CA LYS A 70 17.64 -4.70 4.06
C LYS A 70 16.97 -3.51 4.75
N VAL A 71 15.67 -3.58 5.04
CA VAL A 71 14.95 -2.52 5.76
C VAL A 71 15.52 -2.31 7.16
N LYS A 72 15.87 -3.39 7.87
CA LYS A 72 16.54 -3.33 9.18
C LYS A 72 17.91 -2.65 9.10
N GLU A 73 18.66 -2.90 8.03
CA GLU A 73 19.94 -2.25 7.75
C GLU A 73 19.77 -0.78 7.29
N GLY A 74 18.54 -0.29 7.16
CA GLY A 74 18.26 1.07 6.70
C GLY A 74 18.42 1.23 5.19
N ILE A 75 18.30 0.16 4.42
CA ILE A 75 18.44 0.14 2.97
C ILE A 75 17.08 -0.20 2.33
N HIS A 76 16.72 0.54 1.29
CA HIS A 76 15.51 0.26 0.53
C HIS A 76 15.63 -1.09 -0.21
N PRO A 77 14.68 -2.03 -0.05
CA PRO A 77 14.85 -3.42 -0.50
C PRO A 77 14.97 -3.59 -2.03
N VAL A 78 14.32 -2.73 -2.81
CA VAL A 78 14.35 -2.73 -4.29
C VAL A 78 15.45 -1.82 -4.86
N SER A 79 15.46 -0.53 -4.50
CA SER A 79 16.40 0.46 -5.05
C SER A 79 17.81 0.46 -4.43
N GLY A 80 18.03 -0.16 -3.27
CA GLY A 80 19.33 -0.17 -2.59
C GLY A 80 19.78 1.17 -2.00
N LYS A 81 18.94 2.21 -2.08
CA LYS A 81 19.22 3.54 -1.53
C LYS A 81 19.01 3.56 -0.01
N PRO A 82 19.67 4.46 0.75
CA PRO A 82 19.39 4.62 2.16
C PRO A 82 17.91 4.99 2.38
N LEU A 83 17.31 4.35 3.36
CA LEU A 83 15.90 4.45 3.69
C LEU A 83 15.66 5.69 4.54
N VAL A 84 14.84 6.61 4.06
CA VAL A 84 14.44 7.82 4.79
C VAL A 84 12.99 7.68 5.23
N TRP A 85 12.77 7.61 6.55
CA TRP A 85 11.45 7.47 7.18
C TRP A 85 10.73 8.81 7.38
N SER A 86 10.71 9.68 6.36
CA SER A 86 10.12 11.03 6.48
C SER A 86 8.70 11.13 5.93
N LYS A 87 8.14 10.03 5.38
CA LYS A 87 6.82 10.07 4.76
C LYS A 87 5.72 10.15 5.81
N PRO A 88 4.66 10.95 5.58
CA PRO A 88 3.51 11.00 6.47
C PRO A 88 2.82 9.63 6.54
N LEU A 89 2.20 9.35 7.68
CA LEU A 89 1.40 8.15 7.88
C LEU A 89 0.26 8.13 6.86
N ILE A 90 0.11 7.01 6.15
CA ILE A 90 -0.94 6.82 5.16
C ILE A 90 -2.10 6.07 5.85
N PRO A 91 -3.34 6.56 5.74
CA PRO A 91 -4.52 5.85 6.23
C PRO A 91 -4.61 4.42 5.68
N TRP A 92 -4.92 3.46 6.54
CA TRP A 92 -5.01 2.04 6.16
C TRP A 92 -6.00 1.77 5.03
N ALA A 93 -7.09 2.53 4.95
CA ALA A 93 -8.07 2.41 3.86
C ALA A 93 -7.46 2.65 2.47
N LEU A 94 -6.49 3.56 2.35
CA LEU A 94 -5.77 3.81 1.09
C LEU A 94 -4.74 2.71 0.78
N VAL A 95 -4.29 1.98 1.79
CA VAL A 95 -3.37 0.86 1.63
C VAL A 95 -4.10 -0.39 1.12
N GLN A 96 -5.38 -0.57 1.50
CA GLN A 96 -6.21 -1.70 1.05
C GLN A 96 -6.54 -1.68 -0.44
N THR A 97 -6.52 -0.52 -1.09
CA THR A 97 -6.75 -0.41 -2.53
C THR A 97 -5.53 -0.84 -3.36
N LEU A 98 -4.39 -1.08 -2.71
CA LEU A 98 -3.13 -1.43 -3.35
C LEU A 98 -2.94 -2.94 -3.45
N THR A 99 -2.22 -3.36 -4.49
CA THR A 99 -1.75 -4.75 -4.63
C THR A 99 -0.59 -5.00 -3.66
N LEU A 100 -0.92 -5.58 -2.50
CA LEU A 100 0.04 -5.91 -1.45
C LEU A 100 0.41 -7.39 -1.50
N THR A 101 1.71 -7.67 -1.43
CA THR A 101 2.21 -9.03 -1.23
C THR A 101 2.58 -9.23 0.23
N SER A 102 1.99 -10.25 0.88
CA SER A 102 2.28 -10.57 2.28
C SER A 102 3.68 -11.17 2.43
N LEU A 103 4.51 -10.56 3.27
CA LEU A 103 5.82 -11.09 3.66
C LEU A 103 5.74 -11.95 4.94
N GLY A 104 4.63 -11.87 5.68
CA GLY A 104 4.43 -12.49 6.98
C GLY A 104 4.62 -11.49 8.14
N ALA A 105 4.18 -11.86 9.35
CA ALA A 105 4.30 -11.04 10.56
C ALA A 105 3.80 -9.59 10.38
N TRP A 106 2.63 -9.42 9.73
CA TRP A 106 2.03 -8.11 9.43
C TRP A 106 2.87 -7.18 8.53
N CYS A 107 3.92 -7.70 7.91
CA CYS A 107 4.71 -6.97 6.92
C CYS A 107 4.19 -7.23 5.50
N TYR A 108 4.02 -6.17 4.74
CA TYR A 108 3.55 -6.22 3.35
C TYR A 108 4.53 -5.48 2.44
N SER A 109 4.85 -6.09 1.29
CA SER A 109 5.54 -5.39 0.21
C SER A 109 4.54 -4.88 -0.80
N TYR A 110 4.64 -3.59 -1.11
CA TYR A 110 3.92 -2.98 -2.21
C TYR A 110 4.77 -3.05 -3.48
N THR A 111 4.28 -3.77 -4.48
CA THR A 111 4.90 -3.89 -5.81
C THR A 111 3.93 -3.34 -6.85
N ALA A 112 3.82 -2.02 -6.93
CA ALA A 112 3.33 -1.40 -8.15
C ALA A 112 4.45 -0.60 -8.79
N PRO A 113 4.63 -0.66 -10.12
CA PRO A 113 5.35 0.39 -10.81
C PRO A 113 4.55 1.68 -10.58
N ARG A 114 5.08 2.59 -9.76
CA ARG A 114 4.55 3.96 -9.74
C ARG A 114 4.69 4.45 -11.17
N ALA A 115 3.57 4.74 -11.83
CA ALA A 115 3.63 5.41 -13.13
C ALA A 115 4.56 6.62 -12.98
N PRO A 116 5.42 6.90 -13.98
CA PRO A 116 6.26 8.08 -13.94
C PRO A 116 5.37 9.30 -13.64
N PRO A 117 5.88 10.30 -12.89
CA PRO A 117 5.11 11.51 -12.66
C PRO A 117 4.59 12.02 -14.00
N LEU A 118 3.29 12.34 -14.08
CA LEU A 118 2.72 12.91 -15.29
C LEU A 118 3.58 14.12 -15.66
N PRO A 119 4.07 14.22 -16.90
CA PRO A 119 4.77 15.41 -17.34
C PRO A 119 3.84 16.62 -17.16
N PRO A 120 4.39 17.84 -17.00
CA PRO A 120 3.60 19.07 -17.02
C PRO A 120 2.64 19.05 -18.20
N LEU A 121 1.41 19.54 -18.02
CA LEU A 121 0.48 19.68 -19.14
C LEU A 121 1.17 20.45 -20.26
N ASP A 122 1.27 19.81 -21.42
CA ASP A 122 1.79 20.46 -22.61
C ASP A 122 0.71 21.40 -23.16
N LEU A 123 0.87 22.69 -22.88
CA LEU A 123 -0.04 23.74 -23.33
C LEU A 123 0.30 24.23 -24.75
N SER A 124 1.33 23.67 -25.41
CA SER A 124 1.77 24.13 -26.74
C SER A 124 0.73 23.93 -27.84
N ASN A 125 -0.19 22.97 -27.64
CA ASN A 125 -1.26 22.65 -28.58
C ASN A 125 -2.58 23.34 -28.25
N LEU A 126 -2.60 24.27 -27.28
CA LEU A 126 -3.78 25.09 -27.04
C LEU A 126 -3.89 26.15 -28.13
N THR A 127 -4.79 25.94 -29.08
CA THR A 127 -5.22 26.98 -30.00
C THR A 127 -6.03 28.01 -29.21
N GLU A 128 -5.61 29.27 -29.21
CA GLU A 128 -6.40 30.35 -28.64
C GLU A 128 -7.76 30.39 -29.34
N LEU A 129 -8.83 30.43 -28.55
CA LEU A 129 -10.18 30.62 -29.09
C LEU A 129 -10.21 31.99 -29.82
N PRO A 130 -10.99 32.15 -30.90
CA PRO A 130 -11.18 33.46 -31.51
C PRO A 130 -11.81 34.44 -30.52
N ASP A 131 -11.54 35.73 -30.65
CA ASP A 131 -11.99 36.75 -29.68
C ASP A 131 -13.52 36.90 -29.61
N GLY A 132 -14.22 36.55 -30.68
CA GLY A 132 -15.68 36.51 -30.73
C GLY A 132 -16.29 35.18 -30.27
N ASP A 133 -15.50 34.22 -29.75
CA ASP A 133 -16.05 32.95 -29.31
C ASP A 133 -16.96 33.16 -28.09
N TYR A 134 -18.19 32.67 -28.20
CA TYR A 134 -19.20 32.69 -27.16
C TYR A 134 -18.69 32.17 -25.80
N ARG A 135 -17.72 31.24 -25.79
CA ARG A 135 -17.09 30.70 -24.58
C ARG A 135 -16.17 31.68 -23.85
N LYS A 136 -15.63 32.69 -24.54
CA LYS A 136 -14.82 33.76 -23.92
C LYS A 136 -15.67 34.78 -23.17
N HIS A 137 -16.98 34.82 -23.42
CA HIS A 137 -17.85 35.82 -22.81
C HIS A 137 -18.23 35.47 -21.36
N PRO A 138 -18.29 36.48 -20.47
CA PRO A 138 -18.79 36.28 -19.11
C PRO A 138 -20.27 35.84 -19.12
N ASN A 139 -20.68 35.10 -18.08
CA ASN A 139 -22.02 34.49 -18.00
C ASN A 139 -23.18 35.49 -18.22
N ALA A 140 -23.03 36.75 -17.82
CA ALA A 140 -24.04 37.79 -18.03
C ALA A 140 -24.24 38.12 -19.52
N VAL A 141 -23.14 38.18 -20.28
CA VAL A 141 -23.17 38.45 -21.72
C VAL A 141 -23.74 37.25 -22.48
N ARG A 142 -23.37 36.03 -22.10
CA ARG A 142 -23.91 34.79 -22.66
C ARG A 142 -25.43 34.69 -22.53
N ARG A 143 -25.96 34.96 -21.35
CA ARG A 143 -27.43 35.01 -21.09
C ARG A 143 -28.16 36.10 -21.86
N SER A 144 -27.47 37.17 -22.25
CA SER A 144 -28.06 38.24 -23.06
C SER A 144 -28.08 37.87 -24.54
N ILE A 145 -27.03 37.20 -25.03
CA ILE A 145 -26.97 36.63 -26.38
C ILE A 145 -28.07 35.56 -26.57
N GLU A 146 -28.23 34.66 -25.59
CA GLU A 146 -29.30 33.64 -25.60
C GLU A 146 -30.69 34.27 -25.66
N ARG A 147 -30.98 35.26 -24.81
CA ARG A 147 -32.27 35.98 -24.82
C ARG A 147 -32.51 36.76 -26.11
N ALA A 148 -31.45 37.30 -26.73
CA ALA A 148 -31.58 37.95 -28.03
C ALA A 148 -31.88 36.92 -29.13
N GLY A 149 -31.23 35.76 -29.09
CA GLY A 149 -31.50 34.63 -29.99
C GLY A 149 -32.94 34.13 -29.89
N GLU A 150 -33.47 33.93 -28.68
CA GLU A 150 -34.87 33.53 -28.46
C GLU A 150 -35.89 34.52 -29.05
N ARG A 151 -35.59 35.82 -28.99
CA ARG A 151 -36.46 36.86 -29.56
C ARG A 151 -36.44 36.87 -31.09
N VAL A 152 -35.26 36.66 -31.68
CA VAL A 152 -35.11 36.59 -33.14
C VAL A 152 -35.78 35.33 -33.68
N SER A 153 -35.59 34.17 -33.05
CA SER A 153 -36.29 32.94 -33.45
C SER A 153 -37.81 33.07 -33.36
N PHE A 154 -38.32 33.73 -32.32
CA PHE A 154 -39.76 33.97 -32.18
C PHE A 154 -40.31 34.89 -33.30
N GLN A 155 -39.52 35.90 -33.70
CA GLN A 155 -39.88 36.81 -34.79
C GLN A 155 -39.88 36.09 -36.16
N ASP A 156 -38.83 35.31 -36.45
CA ASP A 156 -38.71 34.53 -37.68
C ASP A 156 -39.84 33.49 -37.80
N ASP A 157 -40.20 32.83 -36.70
CA ASP A 157 -41.33 31.91 -36.65
C ASP A 157 -42.66 32.64 -36.96
N CYS A 158 -42.88 33.84 -36.44
CA CYS A 158 -44.08 34.63 -36.76
C CYS A 158 -44.14 35.09 -38.23
N GLU A 159 -43.01 35.46 -38.82
CA GLU A 159 -42.93 35.87 -40.23
C GLU A 159 -43.09 34.68 -41.20
N SER A 160 -42.68 33.47 -40.79
CA SER A 160 -42.88 32.22 -41.53
C SER A 160 -44.36 31.79 -41.66
N TYR A 161 -45.27 32.33 -40.85
CA TYR A 161 -46.71 31.99 -40.86
C TYR A 161 -47.59 33.05 -41.53
N SER A 162 -47.00 34.07 -42.17
CA SER A 162 -47.71 35.11 -42.95
C SER A 162 -47.62 34.85 -44.45
#